data_AF-A0A2J8ABK2-F1
#
_entry.id   AF-A0A2J8ABK2-F1
#
_cell.length_a   1.000
_cell.length_b   1.000
_cell.length_c   1.000
_cell.angle_alpha   90.00
_cell.angle_beta   90.00
_cell.angle_gamma   90.00
#
_symmetry.space_group_name_H-M   'P 1'
#
loop_
_entity.id
_entity.type
_entity.pdbx_description
1 polymer ?
#
loop_
_entity_poly.entity_id
_entity_poly.type
_entity_poly.pdbx_seq_one_letter_code
_entity_poly.pdbx_strand_id
1 'polypeptide(L)'
;MSTRQLRGDQSRPSGMSCRRKWRGSMGRQLGVVERRLVATRFRDNERQADGAQGTVEFRACGVEQRLLSLERKAVALRQKTSALEQDNVCLRRQTDGLASSSLLNAGAQLGNVLTFAADVALGLPQGQFFKEGKQQPSGRFFRYSKKLQAMEKPLPWAAIADGDVTRFNRRMGLLILTRNTETHPPNLAALDVMVDENLVYVTPELRSRSEELEQACRLLEQYRGKIRPVLERALKACT
;
A
#
# COMPACT_ATOMS: atom_id res chain seq x y z
N MET A 1 -0.91 94.53 -20.94
CA MET A 1 -0.94 94.65 -22.41
C MET A 1 -2.37 94.49 -22.87
N SER A 2 -2.90 95.52 -23.53
CA SER A 2 -4.32 95.71 -23.82
C SER A 2 -4.59 95.33 -25.28
N THR A 3 -5.41 94.31 -25.53
CA THR A 3 -5.83 93.91 -26.88
C THR A 3 -7.19 94.51 -27.22
N ARG A 4 -7.13 95.48 -28.14
CA ARG A 4 -8.21 96.21 -28.79
C ARG A 4 -9.34 95.30 -29.29
N GLN A 5 -10.56 95.59 -28.84
CA GLN A 5 -11.80 95.21 -29.52
C GLN A 5 -11.98 96.07 -30.77
N LEU A 6 -11.92 95.43 -31.95
CA LEU A 6 -12.42 95.99 -33.20
C LEU A 6 -13.89 95.60 -33.36
N ARG A 7 -14.79 96.55 -33.09
CA ARG A 7 -16.19 96.47 -33.52
C ARG A 7 -16.25 96.83 -35.01
N GLY A 8 -16.39 95.82 -35.86
CA GLY A 8 -16.79 96.00 -37.24
C GLY A 8 -18.30 95.90 -37.35
N ASP A 9 -18.97 97.03 -37.59
CA ASP A 9 -20.37 97.08 -37.98
C ASP A 9 -20.54 96.46 -39.37
N GLN A 10 -21.11 95.26 -39.41
CA GLN A 10 -21.59 94.65 -40.65
C GLN A 10 -23.09 94.88 -40.78
N SER A 11 -23.42 95.73 -41.74
CA SER A 11 -24.75 96.01 -42.25
C SER A 11 -25.45 94.70 -42.64
N ARG A 12 -26.56 94.37 -41.95
CA ARG A 12 -27.36 93.18 -42.23
C ARG A 12 -28.23 93.38 -43.48
N PRO A 13 -28.14 92.51 -44.49
CA PRO A 13 -29.05 92.55 -45.63
C PRO A 13 -30.47 92.14 -45.19
N SER A 14 -31.45 92.99 -45.48
CA SER A 14 -32.88 92.88 -45.14
C SER A 14 -33.67 91.85 -45.96
N GLY A 15 -33.00 90.82 -46.49
CA GLY A 15 -33.57 89.82 -47.41
C GLY A 15 -33.68 88.39 -46.86
N MET A 16 -33.78 88.17 -45.53
CA MET A 16 -33.68 86.82 -44.93
C MET A 16 -34.97 86.28 -44.27
N SER A 17 -36.16 86.76 -44.64
CA SER A 17 -37.42 86.27 -44.05
C SER A 17 -37.77 84.83 -44.48
N CYS A 18 -37.50 84.46 -45.74
CA CYS A 18 -37.87 83.14 -46.27
C CYS A 18 -36.92 82.00 -45.85
N ARG A 19 -35.64 82.28 -45.51
CA ARG A 19 -34.67 81.26 -45.06
C ARG A 19 -34.91 80.76 -43.63
N ARG A 20 -35.62 81.51 -42.77
CA ARG A 20 -35.89 81.09 -41.38
C ARG A 20 -36.99 80.02 -41.29
N LYS A 21 -37.99 80.05 -42.18
CA LYS A 21 -39.08 79.06 -42.18
C LYS A 21 -38.63 77.66 -42.60
N TRP A 22 -37.73 77.55 -43.58
CA TRP A 22 -37.21 76.25 -44.05
C TRP A 22 -36.31 75.55 -43.02
N ARG A 23 -35.46 76.30 -42.28
CA ARG A 23 -34.62 75.71 -41.20
C ARG A 23 -35.44 75.12 -40.06
N GLY A 24 -36.58 75.73 -39.70
CA GLY A 24 -37.43 75.23 -38.61
C GLY A 24 -38.15 73.92 -38.94
N SER A 25 -38.56 73.73 -40.20
CA SER A 25 -39.24 72.49 -40.63
C SER A 25 -38.28 71.31 -40.78
N MET A 26 -37.15 71.51 -41.49
CA MET A 26 -36.12 70.47 -41.61
C MET A 26 -35.50 70.11 -40.27
N GLY A 27 -35.22 71.08 -39.40
CA GLY A 27 -34.67 70.82 -38.06
C GLY A 27 -35.59 69.97 -37.19
N ARG A 28 -36.91 70.14 -37.30
CA ARG A 28 -37.88 69.29 -36.60
C ARG A 28 -37.90 67.86 -37.15
N GLN A 29 -37.81 67.68 -38.46
CA GLN A 29 -37.75 66.34 -39.06
C GLN A 29 -36.44 65.62 -38.74
N LEU A 30 -35.30 66.31 -38.83
CA LEU A 30 -33.99 65.80 -38.41
C LEU A 30 -33.99 65.36 -36.94
N GLY A 31 -34.53 66.20 -36.03
CA GLY A 31 -34.62 65.85 -34.61
C GLY A 31 -35.56 64.66 -34.32
N VAL A 32 -36.58 64.40 -35.15
CA VAL A 32 -37.40 63.19 -35.03
C VAL A 32 -36.63 61.94 -35.49
N VAL A 33 -35.86 62.05 -36.58
CA VAL A 33 -35.03 60.95 -37.08
C VAL A 33 -33.91 60.61 -36.09
N GLU A 34 -33.21 61.61 -35.54
CA GLU A 34 -32.17 61.40 -34.54
C GLU A 34 -32.71 60.72 -33.28
N ARG A 35 -33.87 61.16 -32.76
CA ARG A 35 -34.52 60.53 -31.60
C ARG A 35 -34.91 59.08 -31.87
N ARG A 36 -35.42 58.78 -33.07
CA ARG A 36 -35.72 57.39 -33.46
C ARG A 36 -34.46 56.54 -33.58
N LEU A 37 -33.36 57.10 -34.09
CA LEU A 37 -32.08 56.40 -34.23
C LEU A 37 -31.44 56.10 -32.86
N VAL A 38 -31.53 57.04 -31.91
CA VAL A 38 -31.08 56.84 -30.53
C VAL A 38 -31.93 55.78 -29.83
N ALA A 39 -33.27 55.85 -29.97
CA ALA A 39 -34.17 54.86 -29.35
C ALA A 39 -33.98 53.44 -29.90
N THR A 40 -33.70 53.29 -31.20
CA THR A 40 -33.42 51.97 -31.81
C THR A 40 -32.09 51.40 -31.32
N ARG A 41 -31.02 52.20 -31.32
CA ARG A 41 -29.71 51.79 -30.75
C ARG A 41 -29.82 51.39 -29.28
N PHE A 42 -30.60 52.12 -28.49
CA PHE A 42 -30.82 51.80 -27.08
C PHE A 42 -31.49 50.43 -26.91
N ARG A 43 -32.55 50.14 -27.67
CA ARG A 43 -33.21 48.81 -27.65
C ARG A 43 -32.31 47.68 -28.13
N ASP A 44 -31.46 47.94 -29.12
CA ASP A 44 -30.51 46.92 -29.61
C ASP A 44 -29.43 46.63 -28.57
N ASN A 45 -28.95 47.65 -27.84
CA ASN A 45 -28.03 47.47 -26.71
C ASN A 45 -28.67 46.71 -25.55
N GLU A 46 -29.94 47.00 -25.20
CA GLU A 46 -30.67 46.24 -24.17
C GLU A 46 -30.80 44.76 -24.57
N ARG A 47 -31.17 44.47 -25.82
CA ARG A 47 -31.25 43.08 -26.32
C ARG A 47 -29.89 42.37 -26.30
N GLN A 48 -28.81 43.09 -26.62
CA GLN A 48 -27.46 42.53 -26.52
C GLN A 48 -27.06 42.26 -25.07
N ALA A 49 -27.43 43.14 -24.13
CA ALA A 49 -27.18 42.95 -22.71
C ALA A 49 -27.96 41.75 -22.16
N ASP A 50 -29.24 41.61 -22.49
CA ASP A 50 -30.08 40.47 -22.10
C ASP A 50 -29.54 39.16 -22.66
N GLY A 51 -29.12 39.16 -23.93
CA GLY A 51 -28.48 38.00 -24.55
C GLY A 51 -27.17 37.62 -23.87
N ALA A 52 -26.32 38.60 -23.55
CA ALA A 52 -25.07 38.36 -22.84
C ALA A 52 -25.33 37.80 -21.42
N GLN A 53 -26.29 38.36 -20.69
CA GLN A 53 -26.64 37.90 -19.35
C GLN A 53 -27.12 36.44 -19.34
N GLY A 54 -27.99 36.06 -20.29
CA GLY A 54 -28.44 34.67 -20.43
C GLY A 54 -27.28 33.69 -20.70
N THR A 55 -26.29 34.09 -21.51
CA THR A 55 -25.10 33.23 -21.74
C THR A 55 -24.21 33.08 -20.51
N VAL A 56 -24.13 34.11 -19.66
CA VAL A 56 -23.37 34.07 -18.40
C VAL A 56 -24.06 33.16 -17.40
N GLU A 57 -25.38 33.28 -17.24
CA GLU A 57 -26.18 32.43 -16.34
C GLU A 57 -26.10 30.94 -16.73
N PHE A 58 -26.20 30.64 -18.04
CA PHE A 58 -26.06 29.27 -18.53
C PHE A 58 -24.66 28.69 -18.26
N ARG A 59 -23.61 29.51 -18.47
CA ARG A 59 -22.23 29.09 -18.15
C ARG A 59 -22.03 28.88 -16.66
N ALA A 60 -22.60 29.75 -15.81
CA ALA A 60 -22.54 29.62 -14.37
C ALA A 60 -23.18 28.30 -13.90
N CYS A 61 -24.38 27.98 -14.38
CA CYS A 61 -25.04 26.71 -14.09
C CYS A 61 -24.21 25.50 -14.55
N GLY A 62 -23.58 25.58 -15.72
CA GLY A 62 -22.68 24.55 -16.22
C GLY A 62 -21.43 24.34 -15.34
N VAL A 63 -20.89 25.41 -14.76
CA VAL A 63 -19.76 25.33 -13.82
C VAL A 63 -20.20 24.73 -12.48
N GLU A 64 -21.35 25.13 -11.95
CA GLU A 64 -21.91 24.58 -10.71
C GLU A 64 -22.15 23.06 -10.80
N GLN A 65 -22.72 22.59 -11.91
CA GLN A 65 -22.92 21.16 -12.14
C GLN A 65 -21.59 20.38 -12.18
N ARG A 66 -20.55 20.96 -12.81
CA ARG A 66 -19.21 20.37 -12.84
C ARG A 66 -18.58 20.32 -11.44
N LEU A 67 -18.73 21.37 -10.64
CA LEU A 67 -18.26 21.42 -9.26
C LEU A 67 -18.93 20.32 -8.42
N LEU A 68 -20.26 20.20 -8.47
CA LEU A 68 -21.00 19.14 -7.77
C LEU A 68 -20.57 17.74 -8.22
N SER A 69 -20.29 17.54 -9.51
CA SER A 69 -19.76 16.27 -10.03
C SER A 69 -18.37 15.94 -9.47
N LEU A 70 -17.49 16.94 -9.39
CA LEU A 70 -16.15 16.78 -8.83
C LEU A 70 -16.17 16.51 -7.32
N GLU A 71 -17.05 17.18 -6.57
CA GLU A 71 -17.23 16.94 -5.14
C GLU A 71 -17.69 15.50 -4.86
N ARG A 72 -18.65 14.99 -5.63
CA ARG A 72 -19.09 13.58 -5.54
C ARG A 72 -17.95 12.61 -5.81
N LYS A 73 -17.12 12.87 -6.84
CA LYS A 73 -15.93 12.05 -7.14
C LYS A 73 -14.91 12.11 -6.01
N ALA A 74 -14.68 13.27 -5.41
CA ALA A 74 -13.76 13.45 -4.29
C ALA A 74 -14.22 12.66 -3.05
N VAL A 75 -15.51 12.68 -2.73
CA VAL A 75 -16.09 11.87 -1.64
C VAL A 75 -15.91 10.38 -1.90
N ALA A 76 -16.19 9.91 -3.12
CA ALA A 76 -16.02 8.51 -3.49
C ALA A 76 -14.55 8.05 -3.40
N LEU A 77 -13.60 8.92 -3.78
CA LEU A 77 -12.17 8.64 -3.63
C LEU A 77 -11.76 8.56 -2.16
N ARG A 78 -12.22 9.48 -1.30
CA ARG A 78 -11.96 9.43 0.15
C ARG A 78 -12.49 8.16 0.81
N GLN A 79 -13.66 7.68 0.39
CA GLN A 79 -14.19 6.41 0.88
C GLN A 79 -13.30 5.24 0.46
N LYS A 80 -12.86 5.18 -0.81
CA LYS A 80 -11.94 4.15 -1.29
C LYS A 80 -10.60 4.16 -0.56
N THR A 81 -10.01 5.32 -0.30
CA THR A 81 -8.75 5.41 0.44
C THR A 81 -8.92 4.91 1.87
N SER A 82 -10.02 5.26 2.55
CA SER A 82 -10.29 4.77 3.91
C SER A 82 -10.48 3.24 3.98
N ALA A 83 -11.11 2.63 2.97
CA ALA A 83 -11.24 1.17 2.89
C ALA A 83 -9.87 0.49 2.71
N LEU A 84 -9.02 1.02 1.82
CA LEU A 84 -7.66 0.50 1.61
C LEU A 84 -6.76 0.66 2.84
N GLU A 85 -6.93 1.73 3.61
CA GLU A 85 -6.21 1.91 4.89
C GLU A 85 -6.63 0.84 5.92
N GLN A 86 -7.92 0.53 6.02
CA GLN A 86 -8.43 -0.52 6.90
C GLN A 86 -7.90 -1.91 6.49
N ASP A 87 -7.89 -2.21 5.19
CA ASP A 87 -7.35 -3.47 4.67
C ASP A 87 -5.85 -3.61 4.97
N ASN A 88 -5.07 -2.54 4.82
CA ASN A 88 -3.65 -2.54 5.17
C ASN A 88 -3.42 -2.78 6.67
N VAL A 89 -4.25 -2.22 7.55
CA VAL A 89 -4.18 -2.49 9.00
C VAL A 89 -4.49 -3.96 9.29
N CYS A 90 -5.48 -4.55 8.60
CA CYS A 90 -5.81 -5.97 8.74
C CYS A 90 -4.65 -6.88 8.31
N LEU A 91 -4.04 -6.60 7.15
CA LEU A 91 -2.90 -7.36 6.64
C LEU A 91 -1.69 -7.29 7.58
N ARG A 92 -1.38 -6.10 8.14
CA ARG A 92 -0.30 -5.95 9.12
C ARG A 92 -0.52 -6.80 10.38
N ARG A 93 -1.75 -6.84 10.90
CA ARG A 93 -2.09 -7.70 12.04
C ARG A 93 -1.93 -9.18 11.71
N GLN A 94 -2.25 -9.60 10.50
CA GLN A 94 -2.04 -10.98 10.06
C GLN A 94 -0.56 -11.30 9.95
N THR A 95 0.26 -10.42 9.39
CA THR A 95 1.72 -10.63 9.30
C THR A 95 2.37 -10.70 10.67
N ASP A 96 1.96 -9.84 11.60
CA ASP A 96 2.50 -9.82 12.97
C ASP A 96 2.09 -11.09 13.73
N GLY A 97 0.87 -11.58 13.53
CA GLY A 97 0.39 -12.85 14.08
C GLY A 97 1.15 -14.05 13.54
N LEU A 98 1.42 -14.07 12.22
CA LEU A 98 2.22 -15.11 11.58
C LEU A 98 3.68 -15.10 12.07
N ALA A 99 4.30 -13.92 12.15
CA ALA A 99 5.66 -13.75 12.66
C ALA A 99 5.79 -14.28 14.11
N SER A 100 4.83 -13.92 14.97
CA SER A 100 4.77 -14.38 16.36
C SER A 100 4.62 -15.91 16.44
N SER A 101 3.75 -16.50 15.62
CA SER A 101 3.55 -17.95 15.59
C SER A 101 4.78 -18.71 15.06
N SER A 102 5.48 -18.13 14.08
CA SER A 102 6.71 -18.71 13.52
C SER A 102 7.85 -18.69 14.53
N LEU A 103 8.03 -17.58 15.26
CA LEU A 103 9.05 -17.47 16.30
C LEU A 103 8.80 -18.47 17.44
N LEU A 104 7.55 -18.63 17.89
CA LEU A 104 7.21 -19.63 18.91
C LEU A 104 7.51 -21.06 18.46
N ASN A 105 7.21 -21.40 17.20
CA ASN A 105 7.50 -22.71 16.64
C ASN A 105 9.01 -22.96 16.48
N ALA A 106 9.76 -21.95 16.04
CA ALA A 106 11.23 -22.03 15.93
C ALA A 106 11.89 -22.19 17.32
N GLY A 107 11.41 -21.45 18.32
CA GLY A 107 11.86 -21.58 19.71
C GLY A 107 11.61 -22.97 20.28
N ALA A 108 10.44 -23.56 20.04
CA ALA A 108 10.11 -24.91 20.48
C ALA A 108 11.02 -25.97 19.81
N GLN A 109 11.34 -25.81 18.52
CA GLN A 109 12.26 -26.72 17.82
C GLN A 109 13.69 -26.61 18.34
N LEU A 110 14.19 -25.38 18.57
CA LEU A 110 15.50 -25.16 19.16
C LEU A 110 15.58 -25.74 20.59
N GLY A 111 14.53 -25.58 21.39
CA GLY A 111 14.45 -26.18 22.72
C GLY A 111 14.63 -27.69 22.68
N ASN A 112 13.91 -28.39 21.80
CA ASN A 112 14.03 -29.84 21.65
C ASN A 112 15.43 -30.29 21.22
N VAL A 113 16.08 -29.55 20.31
CA VAL A 113 17.46 -29.85 19.87
C VAL A 113 18.46 -29.64 21.00
N LEU A 114 18.31 -28.59 21.81
CA LEU A 114 19.18 -28.31 22.94
C LEU A 114 19.00 -29.31 24.08
N THR A 115 17.76 -29.71 24.39
CA THR A 115 17.49 -30.76 25.39
C THR A 115 18.14 -32.07 24.95
N PHE A 116 18.00 -32.46 23.68
CA PHE A 116 18.66 -33.65 23.14
C PHE A 116 20.19 -33.55 23.23
N ALA A 117 20.78 -32.41 22.86
CA ALA A 117 22.22 -32.20 22.95
C ALA A 117 22.74 -32.26 24.41
N ALA A 118 21.96 -31.74 25.37
CA ALA A 118 22.27 -31.82 26.79
C ALA A 118 22.20 -33.26 27.31
N ASP A 119 21.17 -34.03 26.93
CA ASP A 119 21.03 -35.44 27.32
C ASP A 119 22.19 -36.29 26.80
N VAL A 120 22.62 -36.05 25.55
CA VAL A 120 23.80 -36.68 24.95
C VAL A 120 25.08 -36.28 25.68
N ALA A 121 25.27 -34.99 26.00
CA ALA A 121 26.47 -34.49 26.67
C ALA A 121 26.61 -34.98 28.11
N LEU A 122 25.48 -35.17 28.81
CA LEU A 122 25.44 -35.67 30.18
C LEU A 122 25.58 -37.20 30.27
N GLY A 123 25.71 -37.90 29.13
CA GLY A 123 25.78 -39.36 29.10
C GLY A 123 24.54 -40.02 29.70
N LEU A 124 23.41 -39.31 29.70
CA LEU A 124 22.15 -39.87 30.19
C LEU A 124 21.77 -41.02 29.24
N PRO A 125 21.41 -42.19 29.78
CA PRO A 125 21.09 -43.34 28.94
C PRO A 125 19.93 -43.00 28.02
N GLN A 126 20.16 -43.08 26.70
CA GLN A 126 19.19 -42.80 25.63
C GLN A 126 17.93 -43.71 25.64
N GLY A 127 17.68 -44.47 26.72
CA GLY A 127 16.73 -45.58 26.76
C GLY A 127 15.71 -45.59 27.89
N GLN A 128 15.52 -44.51 28.67
CA GLN A 128 14.51 -44.53 29.75
C GLN A 128 13.28 -43.63 29.56
N PHE A 129 13.27 -42.67 28.63
CA PHE A 129 12.09 -41.84 28.36
C PHE A 129 11.18 -42.33 27.20
N PHE A 130 11.61 -43.34 26.44
CA PHE A 130 10.78 -44.06 25.47
C PHE A 130 10.70 -45.54 25.81
N LYS A 131 10.37 -45.89 27.06
CA LYS A 131 9.79 -47.21 27.32
C LYS A 131 8.35 -47.16 26.85
N GLU A 132 8.04 -48.08 25.93
CA GLU A 132 6.73 -48.36 25.33
C GLU A 132 5.60 -48.49 26.37
N GLY A 133 5.12 -47.36 26.87
CA GLY A 133 3.98 -47.29 27.77
C GLY A 133 2.76 -46.78 27.03
N LYS A 134 2.23 -47.53 26.05
CA LYS A 134 0.87 -47.46 25.46
C LYS A 134 0.14 -46.09 25.41
N GLN A 135 0.84 -44.96 25.29
CA GLN A 135 0.19 -43.71 24.96
C GLN A 135 0.10 -43.66 23.45
N GLN A 136 -1.07 -44.04 22.93
CA GLN A 136 -1.39 -43.83 21.54
C GLN A 136 -1.11 -42.36 21.20
N PRO A 137 -0.34 -42.06 20.14
CA PRO A 137 -0.27 -40.70 19.63
C PRO A 137 -1.70 -40.27 19.35
N SER A 138 -2.12 -39.15 19.95
CA SER A 138 -3.51 -38.69 19.90
C SER A 138 -4.09 -38.89 18.50
N GLY A 139 -5.18 -39.67 18.38
CA GLY A 139 -5.68 -40.20 17.10
C GLY A 139 -6.05 -39.15 16.04
N ARG A 140 -5.93 -37.86 16.34
CA ARG A 140 -6.05 -36.76 15.38
C ARG A 140 -4.81 -36.62 14.50
N PHE A 141 -3.61 -36.81 15.03
CA PHE A 141 -2.36 -36.65 14.28
C PHE A 141 -2.19 -37.75 13.22
N PHE A 142 -2.47 -39.00 13.60
CA PHE A 142 -2.37 -40.16 12.71
C PHE A 142 -3.42 -40.15 11.58
N ARG A 143 -4.61 -39.60 11.83
CA ARG A 143 -5.64 -39.42 10.77
C ARG A 143 -5.26 -38.31 9.79
N TYR A 144 -4.52 -37.30 10.24
CA TYR A 144 -4.04 -36.21 9.38
C TYR A 144 -2.88 -36.64 8.48
N SER A 145 -1.93 -37.43 8.99
CA SER A 145 -0.80 -37.92 8.18
C SER A 145 -1.26 -38.87 7.08
N LYS A 146 -2.23 -39.75 7.37
CA LYS A 146 -2.78 -40.71 6.39
C LYS A 146 -3.59 -40.03 5.27
N LYS A 147 -4.27 -38.91 5.57
CA LYS A 147 -4.95 -38.08 4.57
C LYS A 147 -3.98 -37.31 3.66
N LEU A 148 -2.82 -36.93 4.18
CA LEU A 148 -1.81 -36.19 3.43
C LEU A 148 -0.98 -37.09 2.50
N GLN A 149 -0.77 -38.36 2.88
CA GLN A 149 -0.10 -39.36 2.04
C GLN A 149 -0.97 -39.85 0.87
N ALA A 150 -2.30 -39.76 0.97
CA ALA A 150 -3.23 -40.18 -0.08
C ALA A 150 -3.35 -39.18 -1.26
N MET A 151 -2.69 -38.01 -1.18
CA MET A 151 -2.71 -37.01 -2.25
C MET A 151 -1.43 -37.13 -3.10
N GLU A 152 -1.38 -38.17 -3.94
CA GLU A 152 -0.34 -38.34 -4.94
C GLU A 152 -0.60 -37.45 -6.17
N LYS A 153 0.26 -36.44 -6.39
CA LYS A 153 0.91 -36.13 -7.68
C LYS A 153 1.80 -34.86 -7.61
N PRO A 154 2.96 -34.83 -8.30
CA PRO A 154 3.85 -33.67 -8.32
C PRO A 154 3.46 -32.66 -9.42
N LEU A 155 3.74 -31.38 -9.20
CA LEU A 155 3.70 -30.31 -10.23
C LEU A 155 5.07 -29.59 -10.30
N PRO A 156 5.51 -29.17 -11.49
CA PRO A 156 6.86 -28.67 -11.72
C PRO A 156 7.04 -27.20 -11.30
N TRP A 157 8.31 -26.90 -11.06
CA TRP A 157 8.99 -25.74 -10.45
C TRP A 157 8.57 -24.30 -10.82
N ALA A 158 7.61 -24.07 -11.71
CA ALA A 158 7.25 -22.71 -12.13
C ALA A 158 6.33 -21.95 -11.15
N ALA A 159 5.99 -22.53 -9.99
CA ALA A 159 4.90 -22.04 -9.12
C ALA A 159 5.31 -21.70 -7.66
N ILE A 160 6.58 -21.44 -7.36
CA ILE A 160 7.00 -21.10 -5.99
C ILE A 160 7.77 -19.78 -6.01
N ALA A 161 7.01 -18.69 -6.10
CA ALA A 161 7.40 -17.41 -5.53
C ALA A 161 6.79 -17.31 -4.13
N ASP A 162 7.52 -16.64 -3.23
CA ASP A 162 7.20 -16.33 -1.84
C ASP A 162 7.44 -17.43 -0.80
N GLY A 163 8.41 -17.13 0.07
CA GLY A 163 8.91 -17.96 1.16
C GLY A 163 7.84 -18.41 2.14
N ASP A 164 7.20 -19.53 1.83
CA ASP A 164 6.24 -20.18 2.72
C ASP A 164 6.97 -20.92 3.85
N VAL A 165 7.19 -20.19 4.95
CA VAL A 165 7.70 -20.68 6.24
C VAL A 165 6.89 -21.88 6.76
N THR A 166 5.60 -21.99 6.39
CA THR A 166 4.76 -23.14 6.73
C THR A 166 5.25 -24.41 6.04
N ARG A 167 5.70 -24.30 4.79
CA ARG A 167 6.29 -25.40 4.03
C ARG A 167 7.67 -25.79 4.55
N PHE A 168 8.47 -24.81 4.99
CA PHE A 168 9.74 -25.05 5.69
C PHE A 168 9.52 -25.80 7.01
N ASN A 169 8.63 -25.30 7.87
CA ASN A 169 8.30 -25.92 9.16
C ASN A 169 7.71 -27.32 8.98
N ARG A 170 6.91 -27.55 7.94
CA ARG A 170 6.40 -28.89 7.60
C ARG A 170 7.51 -29.83 7.14
N ARG A 171 8.48 -29.35 6.36
CA ARG A 171 9.67 -30.13 5.96
C ARG A 171 10.56 -30.46 7.16
N MET A 172 10.83 -29.49 8.03
CA MET A 172 11.62 -29.68 9.25
C MET A 172 10.95 -30.65 10.21
N GLY A 173 9.64 -30.52 10.43
CA GLY A 173 8.87 -31.46 11.24
C GLY A 173 8.88 -32.88 10.67
N LEU A 174 8.74 -33.04 9.35
CA LEU A 174 8.84 -34.35 8.70
C LEU A 174 10.24 -34.95 8.84
N LEU A 175 11.30 -34.15 8.65
CA LEU A 175 12.69 -34.57 8.79
C LEU A 175 13.01 -35.04 10.21
N ILE A 176 12.57 -34.30 11.22
CA ILE A 176 12.74 -34.69 12.64
C ILE A 176 11.98 -36.00 12.92
N LEU A 177 10.78 -36.16 12.36
CA LEU A 177 9.97 -37.37 12.53
C LEU A 177 10.56 -38.60 11.83
N THR A 178 11.07 -38.49 10.60
CA THR A 178 11.77 -39.61 9.92
C THR A 178 13.11 -39.92 10.55
N ARG A 179 13.82 -38.93 11.10
CA ARG A 179 15.12 -39.14 11.73
C ARG A 179 15.01 -39.84 13.09
N ASN A 180 13.92 -39.64 13.83
CA ASN A 180 13.64 -40.40 15.06
C ASN A 180 13.26 -41.88 14.80
N THR A 181 12.94 -42.25 13.56
CA THR A 181 12.67 -43.65 13.19
C THR A 181 13.89 -44.41 12.67
N GLU A 182 14.97 -43.71 12.31
CA GLU A 182 16.23 -44.30 11.88
C GLU A 182 17.17 -44.44 13.09
N THR A 183 17.46 -45.67 13.49
CA THR A 183 18.21 -46.07 14.70
C THR A 183 19.72 -45.74 14.65
N HIS A 184 20.11 -44.68 13.95
CA HIS A 184 21.51 -44.30 13.82
C HIS A 184 21.79 -42.98 14.54
N PRO A 185 22.92 -42.88 15.27
CA PRO A 185 23.34 -41.63 15.89
C PRO A 185 23.39 -40.53 14.81
N PRO A 186 23.04 -39.28 15.16
CA PRO A 186 22.93 -38.21 14.18
C PRO A 186 24.25 -38.05 13.44
N ASN A 187 24.22 -38.28 12.11
CA ASN A 187 25.36 -37.94 11.26
C ASN A 187 25.70 -36.46 11.45
N LEU A 188 26.88 -36.19 12.02
CA LEU A 188 27.37 -34.83 12.27
C LEU A 188 27.37 -33.99 11.00
N ALA A 189 27.68 -34.59 9.85
CA ALA A 189 27.67 -33.88 8.57
C ALA A 189 26.28 -33.34 8.23
N ALA A 190 25.21 -34.09 8.53
CA ALA A 190 23.84 -33.61 8.30
C ALA A 190 23.46 -32.49 9.27
N LEU A 191 23.94 -32.55 10.53
CA LEU A 191 23.69 -31.48 11.49
C LEU A 191 24.47 -30.20 11.14
N ASP A 192 25.69 -30.35 10.63
CA ASP A 192 26.52 -29.24 10.16
C ASP A 192 25.89 -28.55 8.96
N VAL A 193 25.42 -29.31 7.95
CA VAL A 193 24.70 -28.75 6.80
C VAL A 193 23.46 -27.97 7.25
N MET A 194 22.69 -28.50 8.21
CA MET A 194 21.52 -27.79 8.73
C MET A 194 21.91 -26.49 9.43
N VAL A 195 22.97 -26.49 10.26
CA VAL A 195 23.42 -25.28 10.95
C VAL A 195 23.95 -24.25 9.97
N ASP A 196 24.73 -24.67 8.97
CA ASP A 196 25.24 -23.78 7.93
C ASP A 196 24.11 -23.18 7.08
N GLU A 197 23.12 -23.98 6.66
CA GLU A 197 21.95 -23.49 5.95
C GLU A 197 21.17 -22.46 6.76
N ASN A 198 20.99 -22.68 8.08
CA ASN A 198 20.28 -21.74 8.94
C ASN A 198 21.09 -20.45 9.21
N LEU A 199 22.42 -20.55 9.31
CA LEU A 199 23.29 -19.38 9.47
C LEU A 199 23.28 -18.46 8.24
N VAL A 200 23.02 -18.99 7.03
CA VAL A 200 22.87 -18.16 5.82
C VAL A 200 21.67 -17.22 5.91
N TYR A 201 20.58 -17.66 6.55
CA TYR A 201 19.38 -16.84 6.73
C TYR A 201 19.48 -15.84 7.89
N VAL A 202 20.57 -15.89 8.65
CA VAL A 202 20.82 -15.07 9.83
C VAL A 202 21.75 -13.92 9.43
N THR A 203 21.18 -12.86 8.87
CA THR A 203 21.95 -11.66 8.52
C THR A 203 22.14 -10.75 9.75
N PRO A 204 23.18 -9.90 9.78
CA PRO A 204 23.36 -8.91 10.86
C PRO A 204 22.13 -8.02 11.06
N GLU A 205 21.41 -7.71 9.98
CA GLU A 205 20.19 -6.91 10.05
C GLU A 205 19.07 -7.66 10.77
N LEU A 206 18.95 -8.98 10.58
CA LEU A 206 17.96 -9.80 11.29
C LEU A 206 18.27 -9.92 12.79
N ARG A 207 19.56 -9.94 13.17
CA ARG A 207 19.98 -9.92 14.59
C ARG A 207 19.49 -8.66 15.29
N SER A 208 19.52 -7.52 14.61
CA SER A 208 19.11 -6.23 15.19
C SER A 208 17.59 -6.07 15.34
N ARG A 209 16.79 -6.97 14.76
CA ARG A 209 15.33 -6.86 14.74
C ARG A 209 14.64 -7.46 15.97
N SER A 210 15.25 -8.42 16.65
CA SER A 210 14.66 -9.08 17.83
C SER A 210 15.72 -9.78 18.67
N GLU A 211 15.57 -9.73 20.00
CA GLU A 211 16.46 -10.36 20.98
C GLU A 211 16.44 -11.90 20.84
N GLU A 212 15.29 -12.46 20.49
CA GLU A 212 15.10 -13.89 20.25
C GLU A 212 15.88 -14.37 19.02
N LEU A 213 15.87 -13.57 17.95
CA LEU A 213 16.69 -13.85 16.77
C LEU A 213 18.17 -13.82 17.14
N GLU A 214 18.63 -12.79 17.84
CA GLU A 214 20.01 -12.71 18.31
C GLU A 214 20.41 -13.92 19.16
N GLN A 215 19.53 -14.37 20.06
CA GLN A 215 19.76 -15.54 20.89
C GLN A 215 19.87 -16.84 20.06
N ALA A 216 19.00 -17.02 19.05
CA ALA A 216 19.09 -18.14 18.11
C ALA A 216 20.43 -18.13 17.33
N CYS A 217 20.91 -16.96 16.93
CA CYS A 217 22.20 -16.79 16.26
C CYS A 217 23.35 -17.24 17.16
N ARG A 218 23.35 -16.76 18.42
CA ARG A 218 24.35 -17.13 19.42
C ARG A 218 24.36 -18.64 19.67
N LEU A 219 23.19 -19.29 19.66
CA LEU A 219 23.10 -20.75 19.81
C LEU A 219 23.69 -21.51 18.63
N LEU A 220 23.42 -21.09 17.39
CA LEU A 220 24.01 -21.71 16.19
C LEU A 220 25.54 -21.51 16.14
N GLU A 221 26.02 -20.33 16.52
CA GLU A 221 27.46 -20.04 16.65
C GLU A 221 28.11 -20.86 17.78
N GLN A 222 27.43 -20.99 18.94
CA GLN A 222 27.87 -21.84 20.04
C GLN A 222 27.90 -23.32 19.65
N TYR A 223 26.95 -23.77 18.82
CA TYR A 223 26.99 -25.12 18.29
C TYR A 223 28.29 -25.34 17.52
N ARG A 224 28.62 -24.45 16.58
CA ARG A 224 29.82 -24.58 15.74
C ARG A 224 31.12 -24.53 16.55
N GLY A 225 31.21 -23.62 17.52
CA GLY A 225 32.43 -23.39 18.28
C GLY A 225 32.63 -24.32 19.47
N LYS A 226 31.56 -24.70 20.17
CA LYS A 226 31.63 -25.39 21.47
C LYS A 226 31.01 -26.77 21.47
N ILE A 227 29.81 -26.92 20.89
CA ILE A 227 29.03 -28.16 21.00
C ILE A 227 29.53 -29.21 20.00
N ARG A 228 29.78 -28.82 18.75
CA ARG A 228 30.24 -29.72 17.68
C ARG A 228 31.53 -30.47 18.04
N PRO A 229 32.60 -29.84 18.56
CA PRO A 229 33.82 -30.56 18.96
C PRO A 229 33.63 -31.52 20.14
N VAL A 230 32.63 -31.28 20.98
CA VAL A 230 32.27 -32.18 22.10
C VAL A 230 31.52 -33.40 21.56
N LEU A 231 30.52 -33.18 20.69
CA LEU A 231 29.78 -34.25 20.03
C LEU A 231 30.69 -35.13 19.17
N GLU A 232 31.62 -34.54 18.44
CA GLU A 232 32.59 -35.29 17.63
C GLU A 232 33.49 -36.19 18.48
N ARG A 233 33.96 -35.70 19.64
CA ARG A 233 34.76 -36.52 20.57
C ARG A 233 33.93 -37.64 21.20
N ALA A 234 32.69 -37.36 21.59
CA ALA A 234 31.79 -38.36 22.16
C ALA A 234 31.47 -39.47 21.15
N LEU A 235 31.15 -39.10 19.91
CA LEU A 235 30.85 -40.07 18.84
C LEU A 235 32.07 -40.94 18.51
N LYS A 236 33.27 -40.34 18.44
CA LYS A 236 34.53 -41.09 18.25
C LYS A 236 34.86 -42.04 19.40
N ALA A 237 34.42 -41.74 20.62
CA ALA A 237 34.63 -42.61 21.78
C ALA A 237 33.62 -43.78 21.84
N CYS A 238 32.47 -43.64 21.17
CA CYS A 238 31.44 -44.67 21.10
C CYS A 238 31.61 -45.66 19.93
N THR A 239 32.43 -45.30 18.92
CA THR A 239 32.82 -46.17 17.80
C THR A 239 34.09 -46.93 18.10
#